data_AF-F5L310-F1
#
_entry.id   AF-F5L310-F1
#
_cell.length_a   1.000
_cell.length_b   1.000
_cell.length_c   1.000
_cell.angle_alpha   90.00
_cell.angle_beta   90.00
_cell.angle_gamma   90.00
#
_symmetry.space_group_name_H-M   'P 1'
#
loop_
_entity.id
_entity.type
_entity.pdbx_description
1 polymer ?
#
loop_
_entity_poly.entity_id
_entity_poly.type
_entity_poly.pdbx_seq_one_letter_code
_entity_poly.pdbx_strand_id
1 'polypeptide(L)'
;MALSSDYVIQIAPHLSASSAGVSIAEVADKALVLSLISGGIALLLAYLLNRREIVQPGQINVQEWESLASAGTQETAPSPYSPGKTEMWSKLFAVLVPAVFLMFVVYMLFAKFSPVIPAIEGGNGAALIGGTATILLILACLSANWKRSLHQISEHLVDGLLFAFRAMGPVLPIAGFFFIGNSDFATRILSLPEGATAPSFLFELVQMGQSFIPENLFFSAFGMLIIGMLTGLDGSGFSGLPLTGSLSGALGTSLGIDPATLAAIGQMGAIWVGGGTLIAWSSLVAVAGFTRVPVLDLVRKNFWPVMAGLVASTLFAIFFF
;
A
#
# COMPACT_ATOMS: atom_id res chain seq x y z
N MET A 1 6.87 -0.68 -7.79
CA MET A 1 5.41 -0.84 -7.99
C MET A 1 4.57 -0.51 -6.75
N ALA A 2 5.18 -0.26 -5.57
CA ALA A 2 4.53 0.33 -4.39
C ALA A 2 3.22 -0.32 -3.91
N LEU A 3 2.95 -1.60 -4.23
CA LEU A 3 1.65 -2.26 -4.01
C LEU A 3 0.46 -1.64 -4.78
N SER A 4 0.72 -0.69 -5.67
CA SER A 4 -0.31 0.11 -6.35
C SER A 4 -1.25 -0.69 -7.24
N SER A 5 -0.81 -1.81 -7.80
CA SER A 5 -1.68 -2.68 -8.58
C SER A 5 -2.56 -3.58 -7.71
N ASP A 6 -2.02 -4.08 -6.58
CA ASP A 6 -2.62 -5.13 -5.73
C ASP A 6 -3.46 -6.16 -6.52
N TYR A 7 -2.89 -6.70 -7.60
CA TYR A 7 -3.65 -7.48 -8.59
C TYR A 7 -4.19 -8.80 -8.04
N VAL A 8 -3.46 -9.37 -7.08
CA VAL A 8 -3.69 -10.72 -6.55
C VAL A 8 -4.59 -10.68 -5.33
N ILE A 9 -4.34 -9.80 -4.35
CA ILE A 9 -5.14 -9.71 -3.13
C ILE A 9 -6.33 -8.76 -3.33
N GLN A 10 -6.22 -7.77 -4.22
CA GLN A 10 -7.32 -6.90 -4.63
C GLN A 10 -7.97 -6.07 -3.52
N ILE A 11 -7.26 -5.78 -2.42
CA ILE A 11 -7.77 -4.89 -1.37
C ILE A 11 -7.88 -3.46 -1.91
N ALA A 12 -6.83 -2.97 -2.58
CA ALA A 12 -6.83 -1.61 -3.14
C ALA A 12 -7.88 -1.44 -4.26
N PRO A 13 -7.88 -2.27 -5.32
CA PRO A 13 -8.93 -2.24 -6.33
C PRO A 13 -10.34 -2.37 -5.76
N HIS A 14 -10.55 -3.21 -4.74
CA HIS A 14 -11.86 -3.36 -4.10
C HIS A 14 -12.32 -2.04 -3.44
N LEU A 15 -11.45 -1.35 -2.69
CA LEU A 15 -11.80 -0.07 -2.04
C LEU A 15 -12.13 1.01 -3.08
N SER A 16 -11.33 1.13 -4.13
CA SER A 16 -11.57 2.10 -5.20
C SER A 16 -12.84 1.78 -6.01
N ALA A 17 -13.01 0.51 -6.41
CA ALA A 17 -14.13 0.09 -7.25
C ALA A 17 -15.48 0.13 -6.51
N SER A 18 -15.52 -0.32 -5.25
CA SER A 18 -16.75 -0.32 -4.44
C SER A 18 -17.28 1.09 -4.21
N SER A 19 -16.40 2.06 -3.96
CA SER A 19 -16.79 3.46 -3.80
C SER A 19 -17.13 4.14 -5.14
N ALA A 20 -16.54 3.71 -6.25
CA ALA A 20 -16.83 4.22 -7.59
C ALA A 20 -18.08 3.61 -8.24
N GLY A 21 -18.62 2.51 -7.68
CA GLY A 21 -19.74 1.77 -8.28
C GLY A 21 -19.37 1.02 -9.56
N VAL A 22 -18.11 0.59 -9.70
CA VAL A 22 -17.58 -0.10 -10.90
C VAL A 22 -17.05 -1.50 -10.58
N SER A 23 -16.66 -2.25 -11.62
CA SER A 23 -16.07 -3.58 -11.48
C SER A 23 -14.68 -3.52 -10.82
N ILE A 24 -14.46 -4.39 -9.83
CA ILE A 24 -13.16 -4.58 -9.18
C ILE A 24 -12.10 -5.02 -10.21
N ALA A 25 -12.48 -5.89 -11.14
CA ALA A 25 -11.58 -6.43 -12.15
C ALA A 25 -11.10 -5.32 -13.11
N GLU A 26 -11.99 -4.42 -13.53
CA GLU A 26 -11.63 -3.31 -14.43
C GLU A 26 -10.64 -2.34 -13.78
N VAL A 27 -10.85 -2.00 -12.51
CA VAL A 27 -9.91 -1.15 -11.76
C VAL A 27 -8.58 -1.88 -11.56
N ALA A 28 -8.61 -3.18 -11.23
CA ALA A 28 -7.41 -3.98 -11.03
C ALA A 28 -6.56 -4.09 -12.31
N ASP A 29 -7.17 -4.36 -13.45
CA ASP A 29 -6.50 -4.47 -14.75
C ASP A 29 -5.84 -3.14 -15.15
N LYS A 30 -6.58 -2.04 -15.04
CA LYS A 30 -6.05 -0.70 -15.33
C LYS A 30 -4.94 -0.33 -14.36
N ALA A 31 -5.15 -0.51 -13.06
CA ALA A 31 -4.14 -0.25 -12.05
C ALA A 31 -2.88 -1.09 -12.25
N LEU A 32 -2.98 -2.33 -12.73
CA LEU A 32 -1.83 -3.15 -13.10
C LEU A 32 -1.01 -2.52 -14.22
N VAL A 33 -1.65 -2.13 -15.33
CA VAL A 33 -0.97 -1.48 -16.46
C VAL A 33 -0.31 -0.17 -16.04
N LEU A 34 -1.04 0.69 -15.33
CA LEU A 34 -0.49 1.97 -14.84
C LEU A 34 0.66 1.78 -13.86
N SER A 35 0.58 0.75 -13.02
CA SER A 35 1.64 0.40 -12.08
C SER A 35 2.90 -0.11 -12.79
N LEU A 36 2.75 -0.89 -13.88
CA LEU A 36 3.87 -1.36 -14.72
C LEU A 36 4.59 -0.18 -15.39
N ILE A 37 3.83 0.77 -15.92
CA ILE A 37 4.39 1.97 -16.55
C ILE A 37 5.11 2.84 -15.51
N SER A 38 4.42 3.19 -14.41
CA SER A 38 5.00 3.97 -13.32
C SER A 38 6.23 3.28 -12.72
N GLY A 39 6.13 1.98 -12.51
CA GLY A 39 7.18 1.09 -12.02
C GLY A 39 8.41 1.07 -12.90
N GLY A 40 8.22 0.80 -14.20
CA GLY A 40 9.31 0.73 -15.17
C GLY A 40 10.05 2.05 -15.29
N ILE A 41 9.32 3.16 -15.41
CA ILE A 41 9.90 4.50 -15.53
C ILE A 41 10.62 4.89 -14.24
N ALA A 42 9.99 4.70 -13.08
CA ALA A 42 10.61 5.03 -11.80
C ALA A 42 11.87 4.18 -11.54
N LEU A 43 11.84 2.89 -11.83
CA LEU A 43 13.02 2.03 -11.67
C LEU A 43 14.15 2.44 -12.61
N LEU A 44 13.84 2.71 -13.89
CA LEU A 44 14.83 3.15 -14.87
C LEU A 44 15.47 4.48 -14.47
N LEU A 45 14.66 5.47 -14.10
CA LEU A 45 15.16 6.78 -13.69
C LEU A 45 15.93 6.70 -12.36
N ALA A 46 15.43 5.95 -11.38
CA ALA A 46 16.14 5.74 -10.12
C ALA A 46 17.51 5.10 -10.37
N TYR A 47 17.58 4.08 -11.23
CA TYR A 47 18.86 3.48 -11.63
C TYR A 47 19.77 4.50 -12.30
N LEU A 48 19.30 5.21 -13.33
CA LEU A 48 20.13 6.14 -14.10
C LEU A 48 20.66 7.30 -13.26
N LEU A 49 19.84 7.84 -12.35
CA LEU A 49 20.22 8.94 -11.46
C LEU A 49 21.22 8.49 -10.39
N ASN A 50 21.07 7.28 -9.85
CA ASN A 50 21.92 6.78 -8.77
C ASN A 50 23.09 5.89 -9.26
N ARG A 51 23.21 5.62 -10.57
CA ARG A 51 24.20 4.66 -11.13
C ARG A 51 25.64 4.95 -10.74
N ARG A 52 25.97 6.22 -10.49
CA ARG A 52 27.33 6.65 -10.12
C ARG A 52 27.67 6.30 -8.66
N GLU A 53 26.66 6.11 -7.82
CA GLU A 53 26.81 5.73 -6.42
C GLU A 53 26.77 4.21 -6.20
N ILE A 54 26.43 3.43 -7.24
CA ILE A 54 26.39 1.97 -7.16
C ILE A 54 27.83 1.45 -7.29
N VAL A 55 28.39 1.00 -6.16
CA VAL A 55 29.75 0.46 -6.06
C VAL A 55 29.72 -1.07 -6.12
N GLN A 56 30.80 -1.69 -6.58
CA GLN A 56 30.96 -3.15 -6.52
C GLN A 56 30.95 -3.66 -5.07
N PRO A 57 30.42 -4.86 -4.79
CA PRO A 57 30.46 -5.45 -3.46
C PRO A 57 31.91 -5.58 -2.95
N GLY A 58 32.18 -5.13 -1.73
CA GLY A 58 33.52 -5.18 -1.13
C GLY A 58 33.45 -5.06 0.39
N GLN A 59 34.41 -5.65 1.09
CA GLN A 59 34.43 -5.67 2.57
C GLN A 59 34.46 -4.25 3.20
N ILE A 60 35.11 -3.31 2.53
CA ILE A 60 35.19 -1.90 2.95
C ILE A 60 33.77 -1.28 3.00
N ASN A 61 32.96 -1.51 1.98
CA ASN A 61 31.59 -0.99 1.91
C ASN A 61 30.70 -1.59 3.00
N VAL A 62 30.93 -2.85 3.38
CA VAL A 62 30.22 -3.50 4.50
C VAL A 62 30.59 -2.84 5.83
N GLN A 63 31.88 -2.59 6.07
CA GLN A 63 32.36 -1.92 7.28
C GLN A 63 31.84 -0.48 7.38
N GLU A 64 31.83 0.27 6.27
CA GLU A 64 31.24 1.61 6.23
C GLU A 64 29.73 1.58 6.52
N TRP A 65 28.99 0.63 5.94
CA TRP A 65 27.56 0.46 6.21
C TRP A 65 27.27 0.09 7.68
N GLU A 66 28.07 -0.79 8.28
CA GLU A 66 27.97 -1.15 9.70
C GLU A 66 28.31 0.04 10.63
N SER A 67 29.25 0.89 10.22
CA SER A 67 29.59 2.11 10.98
C SER A 67 28.46 3.14 10.96
N LEU A 68 27.78 3.30 9.81
CA LEU A 68 26.59 4.16 9.66
C LEU A 68 25.41 3.66 10.50
N ALA A 69 25.24 2.34 10.57
CA ALA A 69 24.22 1.68 11.40
C ALA A 69 24.38 1.98 12.90
N SER A 70 25.63 2.11 13.35
CA SER A 70 25.96 2.34 14.77
C SER A 70 25.73 3.79 15.21
N ALA A 71 25.63 4.73 14.26
CA ALA A 71 25.50 6.17 14.53
C ALA A 71 24.04 6.68 14.56
N GLY A 72 23.08 5.89 14.03
CA GLY A 72 21.72 6.37 13.72
C GLY A 72 20.57 5.83 14.58
N THR A 73 20.79 4.94 15.54
CA THR A 73 19.68 4.31 16.27
C THR A 73 20.05 4.04 17.74
N GLN A 74 19.46 4.80 18.66
CA GLN A 74 19.15 4.31 20.01
C GLN A 74 17.95 3.35 19.90
N GLU A 75 18.11 2.26 19.18
CA GLU A 75 17.29 1.08 19.41
C GLU A 75 18.06 0.26 20.43
N THR A 76 17.38 -0.10 21.52
CA THR A 76 17.88 -1.00 22.55
C THR A 76 18.65 -2.13 21.91
N ALA A 77 19.95 -2.18 22.20
CA ALA A 77 20.84 -3.22 21.72
C ALA A 77 20.15 -4.58 21.87
N PRO A 78 20.10 -5.44 20.83
CA PRO A 78 19.59 -6.78 21.00
C PRO A 78 20.35 -7.41 22.17
N SER A 79 19.59 -7.89 23.16
CA SER A 79 20.12 -8.63 24.32
C SER A 79 21.22 -9.58 23.84
N PRO A 80 22.37 -9.65 24.53
CA PRO A 80 23.54 -10.35 24.04
C PRO A 80 23.16 -11.77 23.60
N TYR A 81 23.35 -12.03 22.31
CA TYR A 81 23.20 -13.33 21.69
C TYR A 81 23.97 -14.37 22.51
N SER A 82 23.24 -15.27 23.16
CA SER A 82 23.84 -16.39 23.88
C SER A 82 23.89 -17.59 22.93
N PRO A 83 25.07 -17.99 22.43
CA PRO A 83 25.19 -19.11 21.53
C PRO A 83 25.01 -20.41 22.32
N GLY A 84 24.16 -21.32 21.83
CA GLY A 84 24.17 -22.68 22.38
C GLY A 84 23.04 -23.63 21.96
N LYS A 85 21.84 -23.14 21.63
CA LYS A 85 20.72 -23.98 21.11
C LYS A 85 19.87 -23.32 20.03
N THR A 86 20.04 -22.00 19.86
CA THR A 86 19.26 -21.11 19.00
C THR A 86 19.67 -21.19 17.52
N GLU A 87 20.87 -21.64 17.20
CA GLU A 87 21.41 -21.56 15.84
C GLU A 87 20.68 -22.46 14.82
N MET A 88 20.26 -23.66 15.23
CA MET A 88 19.50 -24.57 14.36
C MET A 88 18.10 -24.02 14.07
N TRP A 89 17.41 -23.50 15.09
CA TRP A 89 16.10 -22.89 14.94
C TRP A 89 16.19 -21.60 14.12
N SER A 90 17.21 -20.76 14.34
CA SER A 90 17.45 -19.58 13.51
C SER A 90 17.67 -19.95 12.04
N LYS A 91 18.46 -20.99 11.73
CA LYS A 91 18.63 -21.50 10.35
C LYS A 91 17.33 -22.04 9.77
N LEU A 92 16.53 -22.77 10.56
CA LEU A 92 15.23 -23.27 10.13
C LEU A 92 14.27 -22.12 9.79
N PHE A 93 14.08 -21.15 10.70
CA PHE A 93 13.17 -20.03 10.48
C PHE A 93 13.63 -19.11 9.33
N ALA A 94 14.94 -18.96 9.12
CA ALA A 94 15.49 -18.21 7.98
C ALA A 94 15.09 -18.80 6.62
N VAL A 95 14.83 -20.11 6.54
CA VAL A 95 14.36 -20.78 5.31
C VAL A 95 12.83 -20.93 5.33
N LEU A 96 12.26 -21.33 6.46
CA LEU A 96 10.83 -21.62 6.63
C LEU A 96 9.97 -20.39 6.38
N VAL A 97 10.33 -19.23 6.96
CA VAL A 97 9.51 -18.02 6.84
C VAL A 97 9.42 -17.55 5.38
N PRO A 98 10.54 -17.36 4.64
CA PRO A 98 10.45 -17.06 3.21
C PRO A 98 9.76 -18.15 2.40
N ALA A 99 9.99 -19.44 2.70
CA ALA A 99 9.37 -20.54 1.96
C ALA A 99 7.85 -20.57 2.11
N VAL A 100 7.32 -20.33 3.32
CA VAL A 100 5.87 -20.27 3.58
C VAL A 100 5.24 -19.09 2.84
N PHE A 101 5.84 -17.89 2.91
CA PHE A 101 5.32 -16.74 2.15
C PHE A 101 5.46 -16.92 0.63
N LEU A 102 6.54 -17.55 0.16
CA LEU A 102 6.71 -17.89 -1.26
C LEU A 102 5.64 -18.89 -1.71
N MET A 103 5.32 -19.89 -0.89
CA MET A 103 4.23 -20.82 -1.16
C MET A 103 2.90 -20.08 -1.32
N PHE A 104 2.60 -19.09 -0.46
CA PHE A 104 1.39 -18.28 -0.63
C PHE A 104 1.41 -17.45 -1.90
N VAL A 105 2.53 -16.79 -2.23
CA VAL A 105 2.64 -16.05 -3.48
C VAL A 105 2.38 -16.98 -4.67
N VAL A 106 2.99 -18.16 -4.68
CA VAL A 106 2.78 -19.18 -5.72
C VAL A 106 1.32 -19.63 -5.78
N TYR A 107 0.73 -19.98 -4.63
CA TYR A 107 -0.67 -20.39 -4.54
C TYR A 107 -1.62 -19.30 -5.07
N MET A 108 -1.46 -18.06 -4.60
CA MET A 108 -2.34 -16.97 -4.99
C MET A 108 -2.18 -16.60 -6.47
N LEU A 109 -0.96 -16.69 -7.03
CA LEU A 109 -0.75 -16.57 -8.47
C LEU A 109 -1.45 -17.69 -9.25
N PHE A 110 -1.27 -18.95 -8.85
CA PHE A 110 -1.94 -20.08 -9.50
C PHE A 110 -3.46 -19.99 -9.39
N ALA A 111 -3.99 -19.61 -8.23
CA ALA A 111 -5.42 -19.40 -8.03
C ALA A 111 -5.99 -18.27 -8.90
N LYS A 112 -5.18 -17.25 -9.19
CA LYS A 112 -5.59 -16.15 -10.06
C LYS A 112 -5.65 -16.56 -11.54
N PHE A 113 -4.70 -17.37 -12.01
CA PHE A 113 -4.57 -17.76 -13.42
C PHE A 113 -5.18 -19.12 -13.77
N SER A 114 -5.65 -19.88 -12.78
CA SER A 114 -6.27 -21.20 -12.98
C SER A 114 -7.72 -21.19 -12.50
N PRO A 115 -8.69 -21.56 -13.35
CA PRO A 115 -10.10 -21.66 -12.95
C PRO A 115 -10.38 -22.84 -11.98
N VAL A 116 -9.38 -23.66 -11.70
CA VAL A 116 -9.51 -24.89 -10.89
C VAL A 116 -9.33 -24.61 -9.39
N ILE A 117 -8.63 -23.54 -9.03
CA ILE A 117 -8.28 -23.22 -7.64
C ILE A 117 -9.07 -21.98 -7.21
N PRO A 118 -9.77 -22.01 -6.07
CA PRO A 118 -10.51 -20.85 -5.60
C PRO A 118 -9.56 -19.68 -5.28
N ALA A 119 -9.86 -18.51 -5.83
CA ALA A 119 -9.11 -17.30 -5.55
C ALA A 119 -9.37 -16.85 -4.10
N ILE A 120 -8.29 -16.61 -3.35
CA ILE A 120 -8.35 -16.05 -2.00
C ILE A 120 -8.04 -14.57 -2.10
N GLU A 121 -9.08 -13.74 -2.21
CA GLU A 121 -8.99 -12.29 -2.46
C GLU A 121 -9.57 -11.49 -1.28
N GLY A 122 -9.30 -10.18 -1.29
CA GLY A 122 -9.76 -9.21 -0.31
C GLY A 122 -9.39 -9.57 1.13
N GLY A 123 -10.38 -9.47 2.02
CA GLY A 123 -10.19 -9.74 3.45
C GLY A 123 -9.75 -11.17 3.77
N ASN A 124 -10.13 -12.16 2.95
CA ASN A 124 -9.73 -13.55 3.15
C ASN A 124 -8.23 -13.75 2.91
N GLY A 125 -7.67 -13.07 1.90
CA GLY A 125 -6.23 -13.11 1.61
C GLY A 125 -5.42 -12.46 2.72
N ALA A 126 -5.87 -11.30 3.20
CA ALA A 126 -5.26 -10.62 4.35
C ALA A 126 -5.28 -11.49 5.62
N ALA A 127 -6.41 -12.15 5.91
CA ALA A 127 -6.54 -13.05 7.06
C ALA A 127 -5.59 -14.26 6.97
N LEU A 128 -5.42 -14.84 5.79
CA LEU A 128 -4.49 -15.97 5.58
C LEU A 128 -3.03 -15.58 5.87
N ILE A 129 -2.59 -14.44 5.33
CA ILE A 129 -1.22 -13.94 5.51
C ILE A 129 -0.98 -13.57 6.98
N GLY A 130 -1.89 -12.81 7.59
CA GLY A 130 -1.78 -12.37 8.98
C GLY A 130 -1.88 -13.52 9.99
N GLY A 131 -2.79 -14.47 9.76
CA GLY A 131 -2.93 -15.68 10.58
C GLY A 131 -1.67 -16.55 10.51
N THR A 132 -1.10 -16.72 9.33
CA THR A 132 0.14 -17.51 9.18
C THR A 132 1.34 -16.81 9.80
N ALA A 133 1.47 -15.49 9.64
CA ALA A 133 2.49 -14.71 10.33
C ALA A 133 2.38 -14.87 11.86
N THR A 134 1.17 -14.90 12.39
CA THR A 134 0.91 -15.15 13.82
C THR A 134 1.33 -16.56 14.24
N ILE A 135 1.01 -17.58 13.44
CA ILE A 135 1.46 -18.96 13.70
C ILE A 135 3.00 -19.05 13.67
N LEU A 136 3.64 -18.44 12.69
CA LEU A 136 5.11 -18.39 12.59
C LEU A 136 5.74 -17.68 13.79
N LEU A 137 5.13 -16.58 14.25
CA LEU A 137 5.54 -15.87 15.47
C LEU A 137 5.45 -16.77 16.71
N ILE A 138 4.33 -17.49 16.87
CA ILE A 138 4.12 -18.44 17.98
C ILE A 138 5.20 -19.52 17.92
N LEU A 139 5.41 -20.15 16.77
CA LEU A 139 6.43 -21.19 16.60
C LEU A 139 7.84 -20.66 16.90
N ALA A 140 8.15 -19.44 16.45
CA ALA A 140 9.44 -18.80 16.72
C ALA A 140 9.64 -18.59 18.23
N CYS A 141 8.66 -18.04 18.94
CA CYS A 141 8.72 -17.84 20.39
C CYS A 141 8.85 -19.15 21.17
N LEU A 142 8.10 -20.18 20.77
CA LEU A 142 8.18 -21.53 21.39
C LEU A 142 9.57 -22.15 21.18
N SER A 143 10.16 -21.97 20.00
CA SER A 143 11.49 -22.48 19.66
C SER A 143 12.63 -21.74 20.38
N ALA A 144 12.43 -20.45 20.69
CA ALA A 144 13.41 -19.64 21.40
C ALA A 144 13.44 -19.98 22.89
N ASN A 145 12.29 -19.92 23.58
CA ASN A 145 12.20 -20.28 24.99
C ASN A 145 10.76 -20.64 25.39
N TRP A 146 10.44 -21.94 25.41
CA TRP A 146 9.12 -22.44 25.82
C TRP A 146 8.62 -21.89 27.16
N LYS A 147 9.49 -21.63 28.15
CA LYS A 147 9.05 -21.15 29.47
C LYS A 147 8.60 -19.69 29.46
N ARG A 148 9.13 -18.88 28.53
CA ARG A 148 8.79 -17.45 28.38
C ARG A 148 7.93 -17.19 27.14
N SER A 149 7.64 -18.21 26.33
CA SER A 149 6.99 -18.07 25.03
C SER A 149 5.64 -17.36 25.11
N LEU A 150 4.80 -17.69 26.09
CA LEU A 150 3.50 -17.02 26.27
C LEU A 150 3.65 -15.51 26.53
N HIS A 151 4.65 -15.13 27.30
CA HIS A 151 4.93 -13.72 27.57
C HIS A 151 5.46 -13.01 26.32
N GLN A 152 6.40 -13.63 25.60
CA GLN A 152 6.97 -13.08 24.36
C GLN A 152 5.94 -12.97 23.24
N ILE A 153 5.06 -13.97 23.09
CA ILE A 153 3.95 -13.92 22.12
C ILE A 153 3.03 -12.75 22.44
N SER A 154 2.67 -12.55 23.71
CA SER A 154 1.83 -11.42 24.12
C SER A 154 2.53 -10.08 23.88
N GLU A 155 3.81 -9.96 24.20
CA GLU A 155 4.61 -8.75 24.01
C GLU A 155 4.65 -8.38 22.52
N HIS A 156 5.07 -9.31 21.65
CA HIS A 156 5.12 -9.06 20.21
C HIS A 156 3.75 -8.79 19.57
N LEU A 157 2.68 -9.46 20.02
CA LEU A 157 1.33 -9.20 19.53
C LEU A 157 0.85 -7.81 19.95
N VAL A 158 1.07 -7.40 21.20
CA VAL A 158 0.67 -6.08 21.71
C VAL A 158 1.49 -4.98 21.02
N ASP A 159 2.79 -5.16 20.88
CA ASP A 159 3.66 -4.20 20.20
C ASP A 159 3.26 -4.03 18.72
N GLY A 160 3.01 -5.15 18.02
CA GLY A 160 2.51 -5.12 16.65
C GLY A 160 1.16 -4.42 16.52
N LEU A 161 0.23 -4.68 17.45
CA LEU A 161 -1.08 -4.04 17.50
C LEU A 161 -0.97 -2.53 17.75
N LEU A 162 -0.17 -2.12 18.74
CA LEU A 162 0.07 -0.71 19.07
C LEU A 162 0.76 0.01 17.92
N PHE A 163 1.72 -0.63 17.26
CA PHE A 163 2.36 -0.10 16.06
C PHE A 163 1.34 0.11 14.94
N ALA A 164 0.51 -0.89 14.64
CA ALA A 164 -0.53 -0.80 13.61
C ALA A 164 -1.55 0.31 13.93
N PHE A 165 -2.04 0.40 15.17
CA PHE A 165 -2.99 1.45 15.57
C PHE A 165 -2.36 2.85 15.61
N ARG A 166 -1.08 2.99 15.96
CA ARG A 166 -0.37 4.28 15.86
C ARG A 166 -0.18 4.71 14.40
N ALA A 167 0.12 3.76 13.51
CA ALA A 167 0.29 4.02 12.09
C ALA A 167 -1.04 4.30 11.35
N MET A 168 -2.10 3.53 11.66
CA MET A 168 -3.39 3.57 10.95
C MET A 168 -4.50 4.30 11.70
N GLY A 169 -4.29 4.70 12.96
CA GLY A 169 -5.27 5.39 13.80
C GLY A 169 -5.83 6.68 13.16
N PRO A 170 -5.00 7.54 12.54
CA PRO A 170 -5.48 8.73 11.83
C PRO A 170 -6.40 8.41 10.63
N VAL A 171 -6.23 7.24 10.01
CA VAL A 171 -7.02 6.82 8.84
C VAL A 171 -8.48 6.57 9.21
N LEU A 172 -8.75 6.09 10.43
CA LEU A 172 -10.10 5.69 10.85
C LEU A 172 -11.12 6.84 10.80
N PRO A 173 -10.88 8.02 11.43
CA PRO A 173 -11.82 9.16 11.31
C PRO A 173 -11.88 9.72 9.89
N ILE A 174 -10.76 9.77 9.17
CA ILE A 174 -10.70 10.25 7.78
C ILE A 174 -11.60 9.41 6.88
N ALA A 175 -11.40 8.09 6.88
CA ALA A 175 -12.21 7.14 6.13
C ALA A 175 -13.68 7.20 6.57
N GLY A 176 -13.97 7.33 7.86
CA GLY A 176 -15.33 7.48 8.39
C GLY A 176 -16.07 8.69 7.81
N PHE A 177 -15.45 9.88 7.82
CA PHE A 177 -16.05 11.08 7.22
C PHE A 177 -16.24 10.95 5.71
N PHE A 178 -15.28 10.33 5.00
CA PHE A 178 -15.42 10.10 3.56
C PHE A 178 -16.51 9.09 3.21
N PHE A 179 -16.61 7.99 3.95
CA PHE A 179 -17.64 6.98 3.72
C PHE A 179 -19.05 7.54 4.00
N ILE A 180 -19.23 8.44 4.98
CA ILE A 180 -20.51 9.17 5.16
C ILE A 180 -20.87 10.02 3.94
N GLY A 181 -19.90 10.41 3.11
CA GLY A 181 -20.13 11.16 1.89
C GLY A 181 -20.67 10.34 0.71
N ASN A 182 -20.70 9.01 0.81
CA ASN A 182 -21.23 8.09 -0.19
C ASN A 182 -22.50 7.41 0.37
N SER A 183 -23.61 7.45 -0.37
CA SER A 183 -24.92 6.97 0.07
C SER A 183 -24.94 5.49 0.48
N ASP A 184 -24.10 4.66 -0.16
CA ASP A 184 -24.05 3.21 0.10
C ASP A 184 -23.49 2.91 1.50
N PHE A 185 -22.56 3.74 1.97
CA PHE A 185 -21.94 3.60 3.27
C PHE A 185 -22.61 4.47 4.33
N ALA A 186 -23.08 5.67 3.97
CA ALA A 186 -23.75 6.62 4.85
C ALA A 186 -24.98 5.99 5.53
N THR A 187 -25.77 5.18 4.80
CA THR A 187 -26.92 4.45 5.36
C THR A 187 -26.51 3.59 6.55
N ARG A 188 -25.40 2.84 6.42
CA ARG A 188 -24.90 1.94 7.47
C ARG A 188 -24.25 2.71 8.62
N ILE A 189 -23.45 3.72 8.32
CA ILE A 189 -22.71 4.49 9.33
C ILE A 189 -23.65 5.34 10.18
N LEU A 190 -24.62 6.00 9.55
CA LEU A 190 -25.61 6.84 10.26
C LEU A 190 -26.78 6.02 10.84
N SER A 191 -26.79 4.70 10.61
CA SER A 191 -27.86 3.81 11.07
C SER A 191 -29.26 4.27 10.63
N LEU A 192 -29.38 4.67 9.36
CA LEU A 192 -30.64 5.15 8.81
C LEU A 192 -31.63 3.98 8.60
N PRO A 193 -32.95 4.21 8.71
CA PRO A 193 -33.97 3.20 8.44
C PRO A 193 -33.90 2.67 7.00
N GLU A 194 -34.30 1.40 6.78
CA GLU A 194 -34.40 0.82 5.44
C GLU A 194 -35.33 1.68 4.55
N GLY A 195 -34.82 2.11 3.39
CA GLY A 195 -35.53 2.97 2.44
C GLY A 195 -35.38 4.48 2.67
N ALA A 196 -34.67 4.92 3.71
CA ALA A 196 -34.30 6.32 3.87
C ALA A 196 -33.25 6.74 2.83
N THR A 197 -33.42 7.90 2.21
CA THR A 197 -32.42 8.49 1.31
C THR A 197 -31.22 8.93 2.12
N ALA A 198 -30.11 8.18 2.02
CA ALA A 198 -28.87 8.57 2.65
C ALA A 198 -28.22 9.75 1.91
N PRO A 199 -27.62 10.70 2.65
CA PRO A 199 -26.96 11.84 2.03
C PRO A 199 -25.76 11.38 1.21
N SER A 200 -25.54 12.02 0.06
CA SER A 200 -24.46 11.71 -0.86
C SER A 200 -23.51 12.91 -0.98
N PHE A 201 -23.07 13.44 0.16
CA PHE A 201 -22.38 14.74 0.23
C PHE A 201 -21.20 14.88 -0.73
N LEU A 202 -20.43 13.81 -0.98
CA LEU A 202 -19.33 13.86 -1.95
C LEU A 202 -19.86 14.00 -3.39
N PHE A 203 -20.88 13.23 -3.74
CA PHE A 203 -21.51 13.30 -5.05
C PHE A 203 -22.18 14.66 -5.28
N GLU A 204 -22.92 15.15 -4.29
CA GLU A 204 -23.57 16.46 -4.32
C GLU A 204 -22.56 17.62 -4.44
N LEU A 205 -21.43 17.54 -3.72
CA LEU A 205 -20.38 18.55 -3.79
C LEU A 205 -19.70 18.54 -5.17
N VAL A 206 -19.44 17.37 -5.74
CA VAL A 206 -18.93 17.25 -7.12
C VAL A 206 -19.93 17.80 -8.12
N GLN A 207 -21.20 17.44 -7.99
CA GLN A 207 -22.27 17.91 -8.89
C GLN A 207 -22.41 19.44 -8.83
N MET A 208 -22.36 20.03 -7.63
CA MET A 208 -22.38 21.48 -7.44
C MET A 208 -21.13 22.15 -8.03
N GLY A 209 -19.97 21.51 -7.89
CA GLY A 209 -18.69 21.99 -8.42
C GLY A 209 -18.49 21.73 -9.92
N GLN A 210 -19.33 20.89 -10.55
CA GLN A 210 -19.14 20.41 -11.92
C GLN A 210 -19.04 21.56 -12.93
N SER A 211 -19.83 22.63 -12.74
CA SER A 211 -19.80 23.81 -13.61
C SER A 211 -18.48 24.59 -13.57
N PHE A 212 -17.66 24.38 -12.52
CA PHE A 212 -16.33 24.96 -12.38
C PHE A 212 -15.21 24.01 -12.84
N ILE A 213 -15.51 22.73 -13.06
CA ILE A 213 -14.54 21.75 -13.55
C ILE A 213 -14.46 21.92 -15.07
N PRO A 214 -13.30 22.31 -15.63
CA PRO A 214 -13.14 22.41 -17.07
C PRO A 214 -13.42 21.06 -17.72
N GLU A 215 -14.22 21.03 -18.80
CA GLU A 215 -14.49 19.82 -19.59
C GLU A 215 -13.24 19.41 -20.38
N ASN A 216 -12.24 18.87 -19.69
CA ASN A 216 -10.98 18.49 -20.30
C ASN A 216 -10.40 17.27 -19.59
N LEU A 217 -10.19 16.22 -20.37
CA LEU A 217 -9.68 14.92 -19.94
C LEU A 217 -8.40 15.04 -19.11
N PHE A 218 -7.49 15.94 -19.50
CA PHE A 218 -6.21 16.14 -18.81
C PHE A 218 -6.41 16.71 -17.42
N PHE A 219 -7.26 17.73 -17.26
CA PHE A 219 -7.49 18.35 -15.95
C PHE A 219 -8.17 17.36 -14.99
N SER A 220 -9.08 16.54 -15.48
CA SER A 220 -9.76 15.53 -14.66
C SER A 220 -8.84 14.39 -14.25
N ALA A 221 -8.06 13.86 -15.19
CA ALA A 221 -7.10 12.78 -14.92
C ALA A 221 -5.96 13.23 -13.98
N PHE A 222 -5.32 14.37 -14.27
CA PHE A 222 -4.27 14.92 -13.40
C PHE A 222 -4.82 15.45 -12.08
N GLY A 223 -6.03 16.04 -12.09
CA GLY A 223 -6.73 16.41 -10.87
C GLY A 223 -6.98 15.19 -9.98
N MET A 224 -7.42 14.08 -10.56
CA MET A 224 -7.62 12.84 -9.82
C MET A 224 -6.32 12.24 -9.29
N LEU A 225 -5.23 12.29 -10.08
CA LEU A 225 -3.90 11.91 -9.62
C LEU A 225 -3.49 12.76 -8.40
N ILE A 226 -3.62 14.09 -8.49
CA ILE A 226 -3.26 15.02 -7.41
C ILE A 226 -4.09 14.75 -6.16
N ILE A 227 -5.41 14.54 -6.29
CA ILE A 227 -6.27 14.22 -5.16
C ILE A 227 -5.82 12.92 -4.50
N GLY A 228 -5.53 11.87 -5.29
CA GLY A 228 -4.94 10.63 -4.78
C GLY A 228 -3.64 10.88 -4.02
N MET A 229 -2.72 11.64 -4.62
CA MET A 229 -1.46 12.01 -3.98
C MET A 229 -1.66 12.76 -2.65
N LEU A 230 -2.57 13.73 -2.61
CA LEU A 230 -2.89 14.51 -1.40
C LEU A 230 -3.43 13.62 -0.30
N THR A 231 -4.33 12.70 -0.64
CA THR A 231 -4.88 11.76 0.35
C THR A 231 -3.84 10.80 0.91
N GLY A 232 -2.81 10.45 0.13
CA GLY A 232 -1.71 9.61 0.60
C GLY A 232 -0.65 10.35 1.45
N LEU A 233 -0.75 11.68 1.61
CA LEU A 233 0.21 12.44 2.42
C LEU A 233 0.17 12.07 3.91
N ASP A 234 -0.93 11.46 4.38
CA ASP A 234 -1.04 10.92 5.74
C ASP A 234 -0.12 9.70 5.99
N GLY A 235 0.53 9.18 4.94
CA GLY A 235 1.41 8.01 5.01
C GLY A 235 0.68 6.68 4.83
N SER A 236 -0.59 6.71 4.44
CA SER A 236 -1.38 5.53 4.07
C SER A 236 -1.76 5.55 2.60
N GLY A 237 -1.42 4.48 1.87
CA GLY A 237 -1.85 4.33 0.48
C GLY A 237 -3.32 3.96 0.30
N PHE A 238 -3.98 3.54 1.38
CA PHE A 238 -5.34 2.99 1.35
C PHE A 238 -6.41 3.97 1.84
N SER A 239 -6.02 4.96 2.66
CA SER A 239 -6.95 5.92 3.29
C SER A 239 -7.73 6.75 2.26
N GLY A 240 -7.07 7.11 1.16
CA GLY A 240 -7.64 7.91 0.08
C GLY A 240 -8.47 7.15 -0.95
N LEU A 241 -8.37 5.82 -1.00
CA LEU A 241 -8.97 5.02 -2.08
C LEU A 241 -10.51 5.18 -2.14
N PRO A 242 -11.25 5.17 -1.02
CA PRO A 242 -12.68 5.43 -1.04
C PRO A 242 -13.08 6.79 -1.60
N LEU A 243 -12.30 7.83 -1.26
CA LEU A 243 -12.53 9.18 -1.78
C LEU A 243 -12.29 9.22 -3.28
N THR A 244 -11.12 8.76 -3.73
CA THR A 244 -10.79 8.76 -5.16
C THR A 244 -11.77 7.91 -5.97
N GLY A 245 -12.24 6.78 -5.42
CA GLY A 245 -13.28 5.96 -6.02
C GLY A 245 -14.62 6.71 -6.14
N SER A 246 -15.13 7.25 -5.03
CA SER A 246 -16.41 7.99 -5.03
C SER A 246 -16.39 9.19 -6.00
N LEU A 247 -15.28 9.95 -6.02
CA LEU A 247 -15.09 11.05 -6.96
C LEU A 247 -15.03 10.56 -8.40
N SER A 248 -14.36 9.42 -8.66
CA SER A 248 -14.27 8.85 -10.00
C SER A 248 -15.63 8.41 -10.54
N GLY A 249 -16.48 7.81 -9.71
CA GLY A 249 -17.87 7.49 -10.07
C GLY A 249 -18.69 8.73 -10.44
N ALA A 250 -18.57 9.79 -9.63
CA ALA A 250 -19.26 11.07 -9.86
C ALA A 250 -18.76 11.83 -11.09
N LEU A 251 -17.43 11.84 -11.31
CA LEU A 251 -16.78 12.58 -12.39
C LEU A 251 -16.80 11.83 -13.73
N GLY A 252 -16.70 10.50 -13.73
CA GLY A 252 -16.65 9.73 -14.97
C GLY A 252 -17.95 9.80 -15.76
N THR A 253 -19.10 9.74 -15.08
CA THR A 253 -20.42 9.87 -15.70
C THR A 253 -20.69 11.25 -16.32
N SER A 254 -20.11 12.31 -15.76
CA SER A 254 -20.29 13.69 -16.24
C SER A 254 -19.33 14.09 -17.35
N LEU A 255 -18.11 13.53 -17.36
CA LEU A 255 -17.03 13.93 -18.28
C LEU A 255 -16.83 12.96 -19.46
N GLY A 256 -17.60 11.87 -19.52
CA GLY A 256 -17.45 10.83 -20.54
C GLY A 256 -16.16 10.01 -20.42
N ILE A 257 -15.52 10.04 -19.24
CA ILE A 257 -14.34 9.24 -18.92
C ILE A 257 -14.80 7.99 -18.19
N ASP A 258 -14.23 6.83 -18.51
CA ASP A 258 -14.51 5.62 -17.75
C ASP A 258 -14.16 5.82 -16.26
N PRO A 259 -15.14 5.72 -15.33
CA PRO A 259 -14.90 5.88 -13.90
C PRO A 259 -13.84 4.91 -13.36
N ALA A 260 -13.69 3.71 -13.94
CA ALA A 260 -12.65 2.77 -13.54
C ALA A 260 -11.24 3.30 -13.89
N THR A 261 -11.09 4.07 -14.97
CA THR A 261 -9.82 4.72 -15.33
C THR A 261 -9.46 5.81 -14.32
N LEU A 262 -10.40 6.68 -13.97
CA LEU A 262 -10.17 7.71 -12.96
C LEU A 262 -9.86 7.08 -11.58
N ALA A 263 -10.59 6.02 -11.21
CA ALA A 263 -10.37 5.32 -9.95
C ALA A 263 -8.98 4.71 -9.89
N ALA A 264 -8.51 4.10 -10.99
CA ALA A 264 -7.16 3.56 -11.10
C ALA A 264 -6.08 4.67 -11.03
N ILE A 265 -6.29 5.83 -11.67
CA ILE A 265 -5.37 6.97 -11.59
C ILE A 265 -5.29 7.51 -10.16
N GLY A 266 -6.43 7.70 -9.48
CA GLY A 266 -6.47 8.12 -8.08
C GLY A 266 -5.78 7.12 -7.15
N GLN A 267 -6.00 5.81 -7.38
CA GLN A 267 -5.33 4.72 -6.69
C GLN A 267 -3.80 4.78 -6.88
N MET A 268 -3.31 5.06 -8.10
CA MET A 268 -1.88 5.25 -8.32
C MET A 268 -1.33 6.41 -7.48
N GLY A 269 -2.01 7.56 -7.47
CA GLY A 269 -1.60 8.72 -6.67
C GLY A 269 -1.51 8.40 -5.18
N ALA A 270 -2.56 7.82 -4.61
CA ALA A 270 -2.63 7.50 -3.19
C ALA A 270 -1.57 6.47 -2.78
N ILE A 271 -1.46 5.37 -3.53
CA ILE A 271 -0.57 4.27 -3.15
C ILE A 271 0.90 4.60 -3.42
N TRP A 272 1.25 5.31 -4.49
CA TRP A 272 2.66 5.69 -4.67
C TRP A 272 3.10 6.70 -3.62
N VAL A 273 2.27 7.68 -3.26
CA VAL A 273 2.62 8.67 -2.24
C VAL A 273 2.60 8.06 -0.83
N GLY A 274 1.43 7.59 -0.39
CA GLY A 274 1.20 7.09 0.96
C GLY A 274 1.54 5.62 1.15
N GLY A 275 1.50 4.81 0.09
CA GLY A 275 1.82 3.38 0.17
C GLY A 275 3.32 3.06 0.16
N GLY A 276 4.22 4.05 0.04
CA GLY A 276 5.61 3.83 0.42
C GLY A 276 6.73 4.53 -0.32
N THR A 277 6.51 5.47 -1.25
CA THR A 277 7.64 6.00 -2.05
C THR A 277 8.01 7.45 -1.81
N LEU A 278 7.06 8.30 -1.39
CA LEU A 278 7.28 9.75 -1.27
C LEU A 278 7.09 10.29 0.15
N ILE A 279 6.47 9.52 1.05
CA ILE A 279 6.21 9.97 2.41
C ILE A 279 7.11 9.28 3.41
N ALA A 280 7.83 10.07 4.20
CA ALA A 280 8.83 9.57 5.14
C ALA A 280 8.24 8.73 6.27
N TRP A 281 6.98 8.97 6.66
CA TRP A 281 6.26 8.22 7.70
C TRP A 281 5.34 7.13 7.14
N SER A 282 5.56 6.71 5.88
CA SER A 282 4.85 5.58 5.27
C SER A 282 5.60 4.25 5.47
N SER A 283 5.20 3.20 4.75
CA SER A 283 5.94 1.92 4.68
C SER A 283 7.43 2.08 4.29
N LEU A 284 7.83 3.24 3.75
CA LEU A 284 9.22 3.60 3.50
C LEU A 284 10.08 3.57 4.77
N VAL A 285 9.51 3.80 5.96
CA VAL A 285 10.23 3.66 7.25
C VAL A 285 10.76 2.24 7.44
N ALA A 286 9.97 1.23 7.08
CA ALA A 286 10.39 -0.16 7.22
C ALA A 286 11.56 -0.49 6.26
N VAL A 287 11.51 0.05 5.04
CA VAL A 287 12.60 -0.08 4.06
C VAL A 287 13.85 0.65 4.55
N ALA A 288 13.70 1.87 5.08
CA ALA A 288 14.78 2.66 5.67
C ALA A 288 15.43 1.96 6.86
N GLY A 289 14.63 1.35 7.75
CA GLY A 289 15.13 0.56 8.89
C GLY A 289 15.89 -0.68 8.44
N PHE A 290 15.38 -1.40 7.45
CA PHE A 290 16.06 -2.59 6.90
C PHE A 290 17.38 -2.23 6.20
N THR A 291 17.37 -1.19 5.39
CA THR A 291 18.55 -0.74 4.63
C THR A 291 19.51 0.13 5.45
N ARG A 292 19.09 0.55 6.65
CA ARG A 292 19.82 1.41 7.59
C ARG A 292 20.27 2.74 6.99
N VAL A 293 19.42 3.34 6.17
CA VAL A 293 19.66 4.67 5.58
C VAL A 293 18.61 5.66 6.09
N PRO A 294 18.95 6.96 6.17
CA PRO A 294 17.97 7.97 6.55
C PRO A 294 16.77 7.97 5.60
N VAL A 295 15.56 7.85 6.15
CA VAL A 295 14.32 7.78 5.35
C VAL A 295 14.12 9.00 4.46
N LEU A 296 14.56 10.18 4.90
CA LEU A 296 14.49 11.42 4.12
C LEU A 296 15.36 11.38 2.86
N ASP A 297 16.48 10.66 2.88
CA ASP A 297 17.33 10.52 1.71
C ASP A 297 16.70 9.58 0.68
N LEU A 298 16.00 8.53 1.13
CA LEU A 298 15.18 7.69 0.26
C LEU A 298 14.07 8.50 -0.42
N VAL A 299 13.34 9.32 0.33
CA VAL A 299 12.29 10.19 -0.23
C VAL A 299 12.86 11.09 -1.33
N ARG A 300 13.98 11.75 -1.07
CA ARG A 300 14.64 12.65 -2.03
C ARG A 300 15.06 11.92 -3.31
N LYS A 301 15.63 10.72 -3.18
CA LYS A 301 16.05 9.89 -4.33
C LYS A 301 14.86 9.34 -5.12
N ASN A 302 13.74 9.06 -4.44
CA ASN A 302 12.53 8.55 -5.08
C ASN A 302 11.69 9.63 -5.74
N PHE A 303 11.76 10.89 -5.28
CA PHE A 303 10.88 11.97 -5.72
C PHE A 303 10.76 12.09 -7.24
N TRP A 304 11.87 12.38 -7.93
CA TRP A 304 11.86 12.58 -9.37
C TRP A 304 11.47 11.34 -10.18
N PRO A 305 12.03 10.14 -9.91
CA PRO A 305 11.63 8.92 -10.59
C PRO A 305 10.14 8.61 -10.45
N VAL A 306 9.58 8.73 -9.25
CA VAL A 306 8.17 8.43 -8.98
C VAL A 306 7.26 9.44 -9.67
N MET A 307 7.54 10.74 -9.55
CA MET A 307 6.73 11.77 -10.19
C MET A 307 6.69 11.61 -11.70
N ALA A 308 7.84 11.33 -12.32
CA ALA A 308 7.91 11.06 -13.76
C ALA A 308 7.10 9.81 -14.16
N GLY A 309 7.18 8.74 -13.37
CA GLY A 309 6.39 7.53 -13.59
C GLY A 309 4.89 7.77 -13.50
N LEU A 310 4.43 8.46 -12.45
CA LEU A 310 3.02 8.80 -12.26
C LEU A 310 2.49 9.66 -13.42
N VAL A 311 3.18 10.75 -13.76
CA VAL A 311 2.80 11.63 -14.88
C VAL A 311 2.71 10.84 -16.19
N ALA A 312 3.71 10.01 -16.49
CA ALA A 312 3.70 9.22 -17.72
C ALA A 312 2.58 8.18 -17.75
N SER A 313 2.29 7.53 -16.61
CA SER A 313 1.17 6.59 -16.52
C SER A 313 -0.18 7.28 -16.69
N THR A 314 -0.36 8.49 -16.12
CA THR A 314 -1.59 9.27 -16.30
C THR A 314 -1.76 9.72 -17.75
N LEU A 315 -0.68 10.15 -18.42
CA LEU A 315 -0.71 10.43 -19.85
C LEU A 315 -1.10 9.18 -20.66
N PHE A 316 -0.53 8.02 -20.32
CA PHE A 316 -0.92 6.77 -20.97
C PHE A 316 -2.41 6.48 -20.77
N ALA A 317 -2.94 6.62 -19.56
CA ALA A 317 -4.37 6.43 -19.29
C ALA A 317 -5.25 7.34 -20.16
N ILE A 318 -4.88 8.62 -20.30
CA ILE A 318 -5.60 9.62 -21.11
C ILE A 318 -5.69 9.21 -22.59
N PHE A 319 -4.65 8.57 -23.14
CA PHE A 319 -4.58 8.27 -24.57
C PHE A 319 -5.07 6.87 -24.93
N PHE A 320 -5.07 5.92 -24.00
CA PHE A 320 -5.28 4.51 -24.28
C PHE A 320 -6.43 3.86 -23.50
N PHE A 321 -6.98 4.52 -22.48
CA PHE A 321 -8.14 4.07 -21.70
C PHE A 321 -9.31 5.04 -21.82
#